data_AF-A0A376NW74-F1
#
_entry.id   AF-A0A376NW74-F1
#
_cell.length_a   1.000
_cell.length_b   1.000
_cell.length_c   1.000
_cell.angle_alpha   90.00
_cell.angle_beta   90.00
_cell.angle_gamma   90.00
#
_symmetry.space_group_name_H-M   'P 1'
#
loop_
_entity.id
_entity.type
_entity.pdbx_description
1 polymer ?
#
loop_
_entity_poly.entity_id
_entity_poly.type
_entity_poly.pdbx_seq_one_letter_code
_entity_poly.pdbx_strand_id
1 'polypeptide(L)' 'MQLNITGNNVEITEALREFVTAKFAKLEQYFDRINQVYVVLKVEKVTHTSDATLHVNGGEIHASAEGQTCTLPLMA' A
#
# COMPACT_ATOMS: atom_id res chain seq x y z
N MET A 1 -0.09 -5.92 13.35
CA MET A 1 -0.36 -6.08 11.89
C MET A 1 0.77 -6.81 11.20
N GLN A 2 0.47 -7.65 10.20
CA GLN A 2 1.45 -8.20 9.25
C GLN A 2 1.29 -7.53 7.88
N LEU A 3 2.32 -6.83 7.40
CA LEU A 3 2.31 -6.09 6.13
C LEU A 3 3.08 -6.86 5.05
N ASN A 4 2.35 -7.30 4.02
CA ASN A 4 2.88 -7.95 2.84
C ASN A 4 2.82 -7.00 1.66
N ILE A 5 3.98 -6.61 1.13
CA ILE A 5 4.09 -5.75 -0.04
C ILE A 5 4.65 -6.58 -1.19
N THR A 6 3.90 -6.65 -2.29
CA THR A 6 4.27 -7.37 -3.51
C THR A 6 4.33 -6.40 -4.67
N GLY A 7 5.47 -6.37 -5.37
CA GLY A 7 5.61 -5.64 -6.62
C GLY A 7 5.41 -6.58 -7.79
N ASN A 8 4.50 -6.23 -8.69
CA ASN A 8 4.26 -6.97 -9.93
C ASN A 8 4.69 -6.09 -11.09
N ASN A 9 5.83 -6.43 -11.69
CA ASN A 9 6.50 -5.61 -12.71
C ASN A 9 7.02 -4.25 -12.18
N VAL A 10 7.21 -4.14 -10.86
CA VAL A 10 7.80 -2.98 -10.17
C VAL A 10 8.74 -3.47 -9.08
N GLU A 11 9.88 -2.79 -8.92
CA GLU A 11 10.82 -3.07 -7.84
C GLU A 11 10.34 -2.38 -6.55
N ILE A 12 10.16 -3.17 -5.49
CA ILE A 12 9.83 -2.65 -4.17
C ILE A 12 11.11 -2.18 -3.50
N THR A 13 11.38 -0.88 -3.58
CA THR A 13 12.50 -0.26 -2.89
C THR A 13 12.22 -0.11 -1.39
N GLU A 14 13.27 0.04 -0.59
CA GLU A 14 13.16 0.26 0.85
C GLU A 14 12.36 1.53 1.18
N ALA A 15 12.57 2.62 0.43
CA ALA A 15 11.81 3.86 0.57
C ALA A 15 10.31 3.68 0.34
N LEU A 16 9.90 2.84 -0.63
CA LEU A 16 8.50 2.50 -0.87
C LEU A 16 7.92 1.71 0.30
N ARG A 17 8.67 0.72 0.80
CA ARG A 17 8.26 -0.07 1.97
C ARG A 17 8.09 0.82 3.20
N GLU A 18 9.02 1.72 3.47
CA GLU A 18 8.91 2.69 4.58
C GLU A 18 7.71 3.62 4.39
N PHE A 19 7.50 4.14 3.18
CA PHE A 19 6.37 5.03 2.90
C PHE A 19 5.02 4.34 3.14
N VAL A 20 4.86 3.12 2.63
CA VAL A 20 3.66 2.31 2.86
C VAL A 20 3.50 1.99 4.35
N THR A 21 4.57 1.57 5.02
CA THR A 21 4.56 1.29 6.46
C THR A 21 4.14 2.52 7.27
N ALA A 22 4.67 3.70 6.96
CA ALA A 22 4.31 4.95 7.64
C ALA A 22 2.85 5.36 7.41
N LYS A 23 2.31 5.11 6.21
CA LYS A 23 0.88 5.31 5.91
C LYS A 23 0.00 4.39 6.75
N PHE A 24 0.35 3.11 6.83
CA PHE A 24 -0.41 2.11 7.59
C PHE A 24 -0.26 2.27 9.10
N ALA A 25 0.91 2.67 9.61
CA ALA A 25 1.12 2.93 11.04
C ALA A 25 0.20 4.04 11.57
N LYS A 26 -0.07 5.08 10.75
CA LYS A 26 -1.10 6.08 11.06
C LYS A 26 -2.50 5.46 11.07
N LEU A 27 -2.82 4.61 10.11
CA LEU A 27 -4.11 3.91 10.08
C LEU A 27 -4.28 2.97 11.29
N GLU A 28 -3.24 2.26 11.72
CA GLU A 28 -3.27 1.38 12.89
C GLU A 28 -3.68 2.12 14.16
N GLN A 29 -3.23 3.37 14.35
CA GLN A 29 -3.65 4.19 15.50
C GLN A 29 -5.15 4.49 15.50
N TYR A 30 -5.79 4.56 14.33
CA TYR A 30 -7.24 4.76 14.22
C TYR A 30 -8.01 3.43 14.14
N PHE A 31 -7.37 2.38 13.63
CA PHE A 31 -7.94 1.05 13.38
C PHE A 31 -7.08 -0.02 14.08
N ASP A 32 -7.30 -0.19 15.38
CA ASP A 32 -6.63 -1.19 16.23
C ASP A 32 -6.98 -2.66 15.86
N ARG A 33 -7.78 -2.89 14.81
CA ARG A 33 -8.34 -4.20 14.44
C ARG A 33 -7.73 -4.82 13.18
N ILE A 34 -6.60 -4.32 12.69
CA ILE A 34 -5.99 -4.84 11.46
C ILE A 34 -5.06 -6.02 11.76
N ASN A 35 -5.42 -7.20 11.25
CA ASN A 35 -4.61 -8.40 11.39
C ASN A 35 -3.51 -8.43 10.33
N GLN A 36 -3.90 -8.31 9.07
CA GLN A 36 -3.01 -8.48 7.92
C GLN A 36 -3.33 -7.50 6.81
N VAL A 37 -2.30 -7.01 6.14
CA VAL A 37 -2.43 -6.09 5.01
C VAL A 37 -1.62 -6.65 3.84
N TYR A 38 -2.28 -6.80 2.70
CA TYR A 38 -1.68 -7.13 1.42
C TYR A 38 -1.71 -5.90 0.52
N VAL A 39 -0.55 -5.48 0.05
CA VAL A 39 -0.41 -4.38 -0.91
C VAL A 39 0.24 -4.95 -2.16
N VAL A 40 -0.43 -4.83 -3.29
CA VAL A 40 0.08 -5.21 -4.60
C VAL A 40 0.23 -3.94 -5.43
N LEU A 41 1.48 -3.64 -5.78
CA LEU A 41 1.81 -2.53 -6.68
C LEU A 41 2.05 -3.10 -8.06
N LYS A 42 1.39 -2.53 -9.06
CA LYS A 42 1.49 -2.89 -10.48
C LYS A 42 1.85 -1.65 -11.29
N VAL A 43 2.77 -1.81 -12.22
CA VAL A 43 3.11 -0.75 -13.18
C VAL A 43 2.93 -1.30 -14.59
N GLU A 44 2.02 -0.68 -15.33
CA GLU A 44 1.77 -1.01 -16.73
C GLU A 44 1.97 0.23 -17.60
N LYS A 45 3.10 0.25 -18.33
CA LYS A 45 3.55 1.38 -19.16
C LYS A 45 3.74 2.67 -18.34
N VAL A 46 2.72 3.51 -18.29
CA VAL A 46 2.67 4.80 -17.56
C VAL A 46 1.67 4.78 -16.40
N THR A 47 0.83 3.76 -16.33
CA THR A 47 -0.18 3.64 -15.28
C THR A 47 0.40 2.90 -14.09
N HIS A 48 0.29 3.50 -12.92
CA HIS A 48 0.61 2.88 -11.65
C HIS A 48 -0.69 2.50 -10.96
N THR A 49 -0.84 1.21 -10.67
CA THR A 49 -2.00 0.65 -9.95
C THR A 49 -1.51 0.14 -8.60
N SER A 50 -2.20 0.55 -7.54
CA SER A 50 -1.98 0.06 -6.19
C SER A 50 -3.27 -0.58 -5.67
N ASP A 51 -3.22 -1.88 -5.45
CA ASP A 51 -4.27 -2.65 -4.82
C ASP A 51 -3.89 -2.91 -3.36
N ALA A 52 -4.77 -2.61 -2.42
CA ALA A 52 -4.59 -2.84 -1.00
C ALA A 52 -5.78 -3.63 -0.45
N THR A 53 -5.48 -4.78 0.14
CA THR A 53 -6.43 -5.65 0.85
C THR A 53 -6.05 -5.69 2.31
N LEU A 54 -6.95 -5.21 3.18
CA LEU A 54 -6.78 -5.24 4.62
C LEU A 54 -7.74 -6.28 5.21
N HIS A 55 -7.20 -7.23 5.95
CA HIS A 55 -7.97 -8.14 6.77
C HIS A 55 -8.09 -7.58 8.18
N VAL A 56 -9.32 -7.22 8.56
CA VAL A 56 -9.65 -6.70 9.89
C VAL A 56 -10.49 -7.71 10.66
N ASN A 57 -10.49 -7.58 11.99
CA ASN A 57 -11.30 -8.44 12.84
C ASN A 57 -12.80 -8.10 12.65
N GLY A 58 -13.49 -8.91 11.84
CA GLY A 58 -14.90 -8.71 11.46
C GLY A 58 -15.15 -8.44 9.97
N GLY A 59 -14.13 -8.45 9.10
CA GLY A 59 -14.33 -8.30 7.66
C GLY A 59 -13.04 -8.10 6.86
N GLU A 60 -13.18 -7.97 5.54
CA GLU A 60 -12.11 -7.58 4.62
C GLU A 60 -12.41 -6.21 4.01
N ILE A 61 -11.39 -5.39 3.86
CA ILE A 61 -11.47 -4.09 3.19
C ILE A 61 -10.58 -4.15 1.97
N HIS A 62 -11.17 -3.98 0.79
CA HIS A 62 -10.45 -3.91 -0.48
C HIS A 62 -10.50 -2.47 -0.99
N ALA A 63 -9.34 -1.93 -1.34
CA ALA A 63 -9.19 -0.62 -1.96
C ALA A 63 -8.22 -0.74 -3.14
N SER A 64 -8.66 -0.28 -4.31
CA SER A 64 -7.80 -0.14 -5.48
C SER A 64 -7.67 1.34 -5.82
N ALA A 65 -6.47 1.74 -6.22
CA ALA A 65 -6.21 3.08 -6.71
C ALA A 65 -5.34 3.00 -7.96
N GLU A 66 -5.64 3.85 -8.93
CA GLU A 66 -4.96 3.94 -10.21
C GLU A 66 -4.55 5.40 -10.44
N GLY A 67 -3.30 5.62 -10.84
CA GLY A 67 -2.74 6.95 -11.07
C GLY A 67 -1.72 6.93 -12.19
N GLN A 68 -1.77 7.94 -13.07
CA GLN A 68 -0.75 8.17 -14.11
C GLN A 68 0.53 8.82 -13.55
N THR A 69 0.51 9.26 -12.29
CA THR A 69 1.61 9.93 -11.60
C THR A 69 1.65 9.43 -10.16
N CYS A 70 2.65 8.60 -9.82
CA CYS A 70 3.07 8.44 -8.43
C CYS A 70 3.72 9.77 -7.99
N THR A 71 2.92 10.78 -7.62
CA THR A 71 3.43 11.92 -6.84
C THR A 71 3.67 11.42 -5.42
N LEU A 72 4.76 10.67 -5.25
CA LEU A 72 5.62 10.94 -4.10
C LEU A 72 5.98 12.42 -4.25
N PRO A 73 5.59 13.31 -3.32
CA PRO A 73 6.10 14.66 -3.33
C PRO A 73 7.62 14.51 -3.24
N LEU A 74 8.31 14.80 -4.35
CA LEU A 74 9.68 15.27 -4.31
C LEU A 74 9.68 16.36 -3.24
N MET A 75 10.32 16.08 -2.10
CA MET A 75 10.74 17.16 -1.20
C MET A 75 11.75 17.99 -1.98
N ALA A 76 11.27 19.12 -2.48
CA ALA A 76 12.04 20.35 -2.64
C ALA A 76 11.70 21.26 -1.46
#